data_AF-A0A3L6SPC8-F1
#
_entry.id   AF-A0A3L6SPC8-F1
#
_cell.length_a   1.000
_cell.length_b   1.000
_cell.length_c   1.000
_cell.angle_alpha   90.00
_cell.angle_beta   90.00
_cell.angle_gamma   90.00
#
_symmetry.space_group_name_H-M   'P 1'
#
loop_
_entity.id
_entity.type
_entity.pdbx_description
1 polymer ?
#
loop_
_entity_poly.entity_id
_entity_poly.type
_entity_poly.pdbx_seq_one_letter_code
_entity_poly.pdbx_strand_id
1 'polypeptide(L)'
;MVKGKTSTGRRKIEMKQVECVKARHVCFCKCRQGMFKKASELSILCGVMITIVAFSPAGRPFSFSIPSFKTVINRFLTLSGRGPLEFRGFGVK
;
A
#
# COMPACT_ATOMS: atom_id res chain seq x y z
N MET A 1 -41.23 -17.15 -4.97
CA MET A 1 -40.45 -16.05 -4.36
C MET A 1 -39.12 -15.92 -5.11
N VAL A 2 -38.94 -14.89 -5.94
CA VAL A 2 -37.68 -14.67 -6.67
C VAL A 2 -36.69 -13.97 -5.75
N LYS A 3 -35.57 -14.62 -5.43
CA LYS A 3 -34.44 -14.00 -4.71
C LYS A 3 -33.85 -12.90 -5.59
N GLY A 4 -34.06 -11.64 -5.22
CA GLY A 4 -33.41 -10.49 -5.87
C GLY A 4 -31.89 -10.55 -5.69
N LYS A 5 -31.13 -10.12 -6.72
CA LYS A 5 -29.66 -10.02 -6.67
C LYS A 5 -29.23 -9.09 -5.53
N THR A 6 -28.40 -9.61 -4.62
CA THR A 6 -27.99 -8.93 -3.38
C THR A 6 -26.87 -7.90 -3.57
N SER A 7 -26.15 -7.91 -4.69
CA SER A 7 -25.12 -6.90 -4.99
C SER A 7 -24.85 -6.73 -6.50
N THR A 8 -24.46 -5.52 -6.89
CA THR A 8 -24.16 -5.12 -8.29
C THR A 8 -22.77 -5.57 -8.78
N GLY A 9 -22.01 -6.32 -7.98
CA GLY A 9 -20.67 -6.79 -8.33
C GLY A 9 -19.60 -5.69 -8.45
N ARG A 10 -18.43 -6.03 -9.00
CA ARG A 10 -17.35 -5.07 -9.27
C ARG A 10 -17.74 -4.19 -10.46
N ARG A 11 -17.80 -2.88 -10.25
CA ARG A 11 -18.05 -1.89 -11.31
C ARG A 11 -16.77 -1.19 -11.72
N LYS A 12 -16.68 -0.82 -13.00
CA LYS A 12 -15.61 0.05 -13.52
C LYS A 12 -15.79 1.44 -12.88
N ILE A 13 -14.68 2.04 -12.47
CA ILE A 13 -14.62 3.41 -11.95
C ILE A 13 -13.61 4.21 -12.77
N GLU A 14 -13.73 5.53 -12.80
CA GLU A 14 -12.73 6.41 -13.39
C GLU A 14 -11.45 6.42 -12.56
N MET A 15 -10.28 6.48 -13.22
CA MET A 15 -8.98 6.56 -12.57
C MET A 15 -8.68 8.01 -12.14
N LYS A 16 -9.51 8.50 -11.23
CA LYS A 16 -9.37 9.82 -10.58
C LYS A 16 -9.58 9.66 -9.07
N GLN A 17 -9.37 10.74 -8.30
CA GLN A 17 -9.63 10.70 -6.87
C GLN A 17 -11.10 10.37 -6.57
N VAL A 18 -11.34 9.35 -5.73
CA VAL A 18 -12.71 8.99 -5.32
C VAL A 18 -13.29 10.11 -4.48
N GLU A 19 -14.35 10.76 -4.94
CA GLU A 19 -14.92 11.96 -4.27
C GLU A 19 -15.53 11.64 -2.90
N CYS A 20 -16.36 10.60 -2.82
CA CYS A 20 -17.00 10.20 -1.57
C CYS A 20 -15.98 9.65 -0.56
N VAL A 21 -15.89 10.31 0.60
CA VAL A 21 -14.91 9.98 1.67
C VAL A 21 -15.03 8.51 2.12
N LYS A 22 -16.26 8.02 2.40
CA LYS A 22 -16.46 6.62 2.82
C LYS A 22 -15.97 5.64 1.75
N ALA A 23 -16.30 5.88 0.48
CA ALA A 23 -15.86 5.06 -0.64
C ALA A 23 -14.33 5.14 -0.83
N ARG A 24 -13.73 6.31 -0.64
CA ARG A 24 -12.28 6.54 -0.69
C ARG A 24 -11.55 5.73 0.38
N HIS A 25 -12.04 5.75 1.63
CA HIS A 25 -11.47 4.95 2.72
C HIS A 25 -11.55 3.45 2.42
N VAL A 26 -12.70 2.96 1.95
CA VAL A 26 -12.87 1.54 1.57
C VAL A 26 -11.95 1.16 0.41
N CYS A 27 -11.87 2.03 -0.61
CA CYS A 27 -10.99 1.84 -1.77
C CYS A 27 -9.52 1.76 -1.33
N PHE A 28 -9.08 2.69 -0.47
CA PHE A 28 -7.73 2.67 0.12
C PHE A 28 -7.45 1.36 0.84
N CYS A 29 -8.33 0.93 1.76
CA CYS A 29 -8.12 -0.30 2.53
C CYS A 29 -8.03 -1.54 1.63
N LYS A 30 -8.94 -1.69 0.67
CA LYS A 30 -8.97 -2.83 -0.25
C LYS A 30 -7.79 -2.81 -1.23
N CYS A 31 -7.48 -1.66 -1.81
CA CYS A 31 -6.38 -1.51 -2.76
C CYS A 31 -5.03 -1.74 -2.08
N ARG A 32 -4.80 -1.12 -0.91
CA ARG A 32 -3.58 -1.32 -0.11
C ARG A 32 -3.37 -2.80 0.22
N GLN A 33 -4.41 -3.50 0.69
CA GLN A 33 -4.31 -4.92 1.01
C GLN A 33 -4.00 -5.77 -0.24
N GLY A 34 -4.67 -5.52 -1.36
CA GLY A 34 -4.40 -6.21 -2.63
C GLY A 34 -2.97 -5.97 -3.12
N MET A 35 -2.49 -4.74 -3.01
CA MET A 35 -1.13 -4.36 -3.38
C MET A 35 -0.07 -5.05 -2.49
N PHE A 36 -0.30 -5.12 -1.17
CA PHE A 36 0.59 -5.84 -0.26
C PHE A 36 0.63 -7.34 -0.56
N LYS A 37 -0.52 -7.94 -0.87
CA LYS A 37 -0.58 -9.35 -1.27
C LYS A 37 0.24 -9.59 -2.56
N LYS A 38 0.08 -8.74 -3.57
CA LYS A 38 0.86 -8.85 -4.82
C LYS A 38 2.35 -8.62 -4.63
N ALA A 39 2.73 -7.70 -3.76
CA ALA A 39 4.13 -7.49 -3.38
C ALA A 39 4.73 -8.73 -2.69
N SER A 40 3.95 -9.38 -1.81
CA SER A 40 4.36 -10.64 -1.18
C SER A 40 4.54 -11.76 -2.19
N GLU A 41 3.57 -11.95 -3.10
CA GLU A 41 3.65 -12.95 -4.17
C GLU A 41 4.90 -12.71 -5.04
N LEU A 42 5.14 -11.46 -5.45
CA LEU A 42 6.31 -11.09 -6.27
C LEU A 42 7.63 -11.35 -5.53
N SER A 43 7.72 -11.00 -4.25
CA SER A 43 8.91 -11.24 -3.45
C SER A 43 9.23 -12.73 -3.32
N ILE A 44 8.21 -13.57 -3.14
CA ILE A 44 8.36 -15.03 -3.07
C ILE A 44 8.77 -15.61 -4.43
N LEU A 45 8.11 -15.22 -5.52
CA LEU A 45 8.35 -15.78 -6.85
C LEU A 45 9.72 -15.40 -7.42
N CYS A 46 10.17 -14.17 -7.19
CA CYS A 46 11.38 -13.64 -7.80
C CYS A 46 12.54 -13.45 -6.82
N GLY A 47 12.35 -13.74 -5.52
CA GLY A 47 13.37 -13.52 -4.49
C GLY A 47 13.78 -12.05 -4.32
N VAL A 48 12.89 -11.11 -4.67
CA VAL A 48 13.21 -9.68 -4.67
C VAL A 48 12.93 -9.03 -3.32
N MET A 49 13.77 -8.06 -2.95
CA MET A 49 13.52 -7.17 -1.82
C MET A 49 12.55 -6.06 -2.22
N ILE A 50 11.48 -5.90 -1.46
CA ILE A 50 10.42 -4.94 -1.77
C ILE A 50 10.01 -4.17 -0.52
N THR A 51 9.70 -2.89 -0.70
CA THR A 51 9.08 -2.05 0.32
C THR A 51 7.99 -1.20 -0.31
N ILE A 52 6.86 -1.06 0.39
CA ILE A 52 5.76 -0.19 -0.02
C ILE A 52 5.33 0.62 1.19
N VAL A 53 5.20 1.94 1.00
CA VAL A 53 4.66 2.86 1.98
C VAL A 53 3.41 3.52 1.39
N ALA A 54 2.30 3.44 2.11
CA ALA A 54 1.02 4.02 1.70
C ALA A 54 0.45 4.87 2.83
N PHE A 55 0.03 6.10 2.52
CA PHE A 55 -0.64 6.98 3.45
C PHE A 55 -2.14 6.92 3.25
N SER A 56 -2.88 6.72 4.34
CA SER A 56 -4.33 6.84 4.29
C SER A 56 -4.75 8.27 4.02
N PRO A 57 -6.01 8.51 3.57
CA PRO A 57 -6.54 9.87 3.45
C PRO A 57 -6.47 10.69 4.75
N ALA A 58 -6.36 10.04 5.90
CA ALA A 58 -6.18 10.65 7.22
C ALA A 58 -4.70 10.84 7.62
N GLY A 59 -3.76 10.74 6.67
CA GLY A 59 -2.31 10.92 6.92
C GLY A 59 -1.62 9.76 7.64
N ARG A 60 -2.34 8.70 8.03
CA ARG A 60 -1.74 7.56 8.74
C ARG A 60 -0.89 6.70 7.80
N PRO A 61 0.40 6.46 8.09
CA PRO A 61 1.27 5.61 7.29
C PRO A 61 0.98 4.12 7.49
N PHE A 62 1.14 3.36 6.42
CA PHE A 62 1.11 1.89 6.42
C PHE A 62 2.26 1.38 5.56
N SER A 63 2.97 0.37 6.02
CA SER A 63 4.11 -0.20 5.30
C SER A 63 4.01 -1.71 5.15
N PHE A 64 4.48 -2.20 4.02
CA PHE A 64 4.79 -3.60 3.79
C PHE A 64 6.24 -3.71 3.35
N SER A 65 7.00 -4.67 3.87
CA SER A 65 8.40 -4.84 3.50
C SER A 65 8.87 -6.27 3.68
N ILE A 66 9.70 -6.72 2.74
CA ILE A 66 10.41 -7.99 2.82
C ILE A 66 11.88 -7.71 2.43
N PRO A 67 12.88 -8.09 3.25
CA PRO A 67 12.78 -8.81 4.53
C PRO A 67 12.43 -7.90 5.72
N SER A 68 12.89 -6.65 5.72
CA SER A 68 12.55 -5.65 6.73
C SER A 68 12.58 -4.26 6.12
N PHE A 69 11.76 -3.35 6.65
CA PHE A 69 11.70 -1.97 6.15
C PHE A 69 13.06 -1.26 6.21
N LYS A 70 13.74 -1.35 7.36
CA LYS A 70 15.06 -0.74 7.58
C LYS A 70 16.09 -1.28 6.60
N THR A 71 16.12 -2.60 6.37
CA THR A 71 17.07 -3.22 5.43
C THR A 71 16.88 -2.70 4.01
N VAL A 72 15.64 -2.69 3.51
CA VAL A 72 15.36 -2.26 2.13
C VAL A 72 15.64 -0.78 1.93
N ILE A 73 15.22 0.06 2.88
CA ILE A 73 15.43 1.51 2.81
C ILE A 73 16.91 1.88 2.93
N ASN A 74 17.65 1.27 3.88
CA ASN A 74 19.08 1.54 4.01
C ASN A 74 19.82 1.16 2.72
N ARG A 75 19.50 0.01 2.11
CA ARG A 75 20.07 -0.39 0.82
C ARG A 75 19.77 0.65 -0.27
N PHE A 76 18.53 1.10 -0.36
CA PHE A 76 18.12 2.10 -1.35
C PHE A 76 18.90 3.42 -1.19
N LEU A 77 19.05 3.90 0.04
CA LEU A 77 19.74 5.17 0.29
C LEU A 77 21.24 5.10 0.08
N THR A 78 21.90 4.03 0.55
CA THR A 78 23.32 3.81 0.31
C THR A 78 23.63 3.82 -1.18
N LEU A 79 22.79 3.18 -2.00
CA LEU A 79 22.93 3.21 -3.46
C LEU A 79 22.66 4.61 -4.06
N SER A 80 21.84 5.42 -3.41
CA SER A 80 21.51 6.78 -3.82
C SER A 80 22.55 7.82 -3.39
N GLY A 81 23.68 7.40 -2.80
CA GLY A 81 24.69 8.31 -2.23
C GLY A 81 24.19 9.09 -1.00
N ARG A 82 23.03 8.71 -0.43
CA ARG A 82 22.51 9.30 0.81
C ARG A 82 22.88 8.36 1.95
N GLY A 83 23.51 8.89 3.00
CA GLY A 83 23.91 8.09 4.16
C GLY A 83 22.74 7.31 4.80
N PRO A 84 23.03 6.32 5.66
CA PRO A 84 22.00 5.49 6.30
C PRO A 84 20.95 6.34 7.03
N LEU A 85 19.67 5.96 6.93
CA LEU A 85 18.59 6.66 7.65
C LEU A 85 18.60 6.29 9.13
N GLU A 86 18.85 7.29 9.98
CA GLU A 86 18.33 7.32 11.35
C GLU A 86 16.82 7.60 11.26
N PHE A 87 16.00 6.56 11.42
CA PHE A 87 14.54 6.66 11.35
C PHE A 87 14.00 7.53 12.50
N ARG A 88 13.85 8.84 12.29
CA ARG A 88 12.82 9.62 12.99
C ARG A 88 11.49 9.21 12.38
N GLY A 89 10.62 8.61 13.20
CA GLY A 89 9.34 8.07 12.76
C GLY A 89 8.55 9.04 11.88
N PHE A 90 7.62 8.51 11.07
CA PHE A 90 6.70 9.29 10.24
C PHE A 90 5.95 10.32 11.12
N GLY A 91 6.52 11.52 11.22
CA GLY A 91 5.90 12.67 11.89
C GLY A 91 4.72 13.11 11.06
N VAL A 92 3.53 12.72 11.50
CA VAL A 92 2.28 13.31 11.01
C VAL A 92 2.20 14.68 11.68
N LYS A 93 2.39 15.76 10.91
CA LYS A 93 1.99 17.10 11.35
C LYS A 93 0.47 17.16 11.46
#